data_AF-A0A925HTU2-F1
#
_entry.id   AF-A0A925HTU2-F1
#
_cell.length_a   1.000
_cell.length_b   1.000
_cell.length_c   1.000
_cell.angle_alpha   90.00
_cell.angle_beta   90.00
_cell.angle_gamma   90.00
#
_symmetry.space_group_name_H-M   'P 1'
#
loop_
_entity.id
_entity.type
_entity.pdbx_description
1 polymer ?
#
loop_
_entity_poly.entity_id
_entity_poly.type
_entity_poly.pdbx_seq_one_letter_code
_entity_poly.pdbx_strand_id
1 'polypeptide(L)' 'MKKILIINGHPNKSSFCFGLAEAYSKGALSARAEVKEIIICDLKFNPNLQFG' A
#
# COMPACT_ATOMS: atom_id res chain seq x y z
N MET A 1 7.17 0.73 -19.44
CA MET A 1 6.87 1.51 -18.21
C MET A 1 6.24 0.56 -17.20
N LYS A 2 6.79 0.44 -15.98
CA LYS A 2 6.25 -0.48 -14.95
C LYS A 2 5.08 0.17 -14.23
N LYS A 3 4.05 -0.61 -13.92
CA LYS A 3 2.91 -0.20 -13.09
C LYS A 3 2.92 -1.03 -11.81
N ILE A 4 2.87 -0.35 -10.67
CA ILE A 4 3.04 -0.96 -9.36
C ILE A 4 1.88 -0.53 -8.46
N LEU A 5 1.27 -1.50 -7.80
CA LEU A 5 0.28 -1.29 -6.75
C LEU A 5 0.90 -1.72 -5.41
N ILE A 6 1.02 -0.79 -4.48
CA ILE A 6 1.45 -1.08 -3.10
C ILE A 6 0.18 -1.24 -2.26
N ILE A 7 0.03 -2.38 -1.61
CA ILE A 7 -1.07 -2.63 -0.67
C ILE A 7 -0.48 -2.68 0.74
N ASN A 8 -0.74 -1.66 1.55
CA ASN A 8 -0.29 -1.59 2.93
C ASN A 8 -1.42 -2.02 3.87
N GLY A 9 -1.22 -3.19 4.49
CA GLY A 9 -2.20 -3.81 5.39
C GLY A 9 -2.04 -3.48 6.87
N HIS A 10 -1.04 -2.69 7.27
CA HIS A 10 -0.77 -2.49 8.69
C HIS A 10 -1.74 -1.45 9.29
N PRO A 11 -2.40 -1.71 10.44
CA PRO A 11 -3.31 -0.74 11.07
C PRO A 11 -2.66 0.57 11.54
N ASN A 12 -1.37 0.56 11.89
CA ASN A 12 -0.69 1.71 12.48
C ASN A 12 0.12 2.49 11.44
N LYS A 13 -0.24 3.77 11.20
CA LYS A 13 0.45 4.67 10.26
C LYS A 13 1.88 5.03 10.65
N SER A 14 2.22 4.97 11.94
CA SER A 14 3.57 5.23 12.45
C SER A 14 4.43 3.97 12.54
N SER A 15 3.97 2.86 11.95
CA SER A 15 4.70 1.60 11.98
C SER A 15 5.89 1.59 11.02
N PHE A 16 6.83 0.68 11.29
CA PHE A 16 7.94 0.38 10.39
C PHE A 16 7.47 -0.01 8.98
N CYS A 17 6.34 -0.73 8.86
CA CYS A 17 5.79 -1.12 7.55
C CYS A 17 5.36 0.09 6.70
N PHE A 18 4.86 1.17 7.31
CA PHE A 18 4.58 2.41 6.58
C PHE A 18 5.87 3.06 6.07
N GLY A 19 6.91 3.09 6.91
CA GLY A 19 8.24 3.56 6.49
C GLY A 19 8.81 2.76 5.30
N LEU A 20 8.65 1.43 5.31
CA LEU A 20 9.05 0.57 4.19
C LEU A 20 8.24 0.85 2.92
N ALA A 21 6.91 0.96 3.04
CA ALA A 21 6.04 1.25 1.90
C ALA A 21 6.38 2.60 1.27
N GLU A 22 6.61 3.63 2.09
CA GLU A 22 7.00 4.96 1.64
C GLU A 22 8.38 4.94 0.95
N ALA A 23 9.38 4.29 1.55
CA ALA A 23 10.72 4.18 0.98
C ALA A 23 10.70 3.46 -0.39
N TYR A 24 9.92 2.38 -0.50
CA TYR A 24 9.75 1.64 -1.75
C TYR A 24 9.02 2.48 -2.81
N SER A 25 7.93 3.16 -2.44
CA SER A 25 7.18 4.07 -3.32
C SER A 25 8.09 5.14 -3.93
N LYS A 26 8.91 5.79 -3.09
CA LYS A 26 9.91 6.78 -3.53
C LYS A 26 10.92 6.19 -4.52
N GLY A 27 11.46 5.00 -4.24
CA GLY A 27 12.40 4.32 -5.13
C GLY A 27 11.77 3.89 -6.47
N ALA A 28 10.52 3.45 -6.45
CA ALA A 28 9.80 3.06 -7.66
C ALA A 28 9.49 4.28 -8.55
N LEU A 29 9.06 5.40 -7.95
CA LEU A 29 8.83 6.65 -8.66
C LEU A 29 10.12 7.20 -9.30
N SER A 30 11.25 7.16 -8.59
CA SER A 30 12.55 7.60 -9.13
C SER A 30 13.02 6.74 -10.30
N ALA A 31 12.65 5.45 -10.31
CA ALA A 31 12.87 4.52 -11.42
C ALA A 31 11.84 4.66 -12.57
N ARG A 32 11.03 5.73 -12.58
CA ARG A 32 9.99 6.03 -13.59
C ARG A 32 8.88 4.97 -13.69
N ALA A 33 8.55 4.33 -12.58
CA ALA A 33 7.34 3.51 -12.49
C ALA A 33 6.11 4.38 -12.21
N GLU A 34 4.95 3.92 -12.67
CA GLU A 34 3.65 4.40 -12.20
C GLU A 34 3.32 3.66 -10.91
N VAL A 35 3.09 4.39 -9.82
CA VAL A 35 2.80 3.81 -8.49
C VAL A 35 1.41 4.24 -8.03
N LYS A 36 0.64 3.28 -7.52
CA LYS A 36 -0.61 3.52 -6.78
C LYS A 36 -0.53 2.83 -5.44
N GLU A 37 -1.23 3.37 -4.45
CA GLU A 37 -1.23 2.84 -3.08
C GLU A 37 -2.65 2.56 -2.61
N ILE A 38 -2.81 1.45 -1.89
CA ILE A 38 -4.00 1.12 -1.11
C ILE A 38 -3.56 0.98 0.33
N ILE A 39 -4.11 1.83 1.19
CA ILE A 39 -3.89 1.77 2.63
C ILE A 39 -5.13 1.13 3.25
N ILE A 40 -5.05 -0.16 3.61
CA ILE A 40 -6.21 -0.94 4.04
C ILE A 40 -6.87 -0.34 5.27
N CYS A 41 -6.09 0.22 6.20
CA CYS A 41 -6.61 0.84 7.42
C CYS A 41 -7.40 2.12 7.16
N ASP A 42 -7.28 2.74 5.98
CA ASP A 42 -8.08 3.89 5.56
C ASP A 42 -9.37 3.47 4.83
N LEU A 43 -9.52 2.18 4.49
CA LEU A 43 -10.70 1.66 3.80
C LEU A 43 -11.79 1.22 4.79
N LYS A 44 -13.05 1.40 4.37
CA LYS A 44 -14.17 0.61 4.92
C LYS A 44 -14.15 -0.78 4.27
N PHE A 45 -13.23 -1.62 4.73
CA PHE A 45 -13.02 -2.96 4.21
C PHE A 45 -13.43 -4.01 5.25
N ASN A 46 -14.28 -4.96 4.85
CA ASN A 46 -14.56 -6.15 5.65
C ASN A 46 -13.70 -7.30 5.14
N PRO A 47 -12.73 -7.79 5.93
CA PRO A 47 -11.87 -8.90 5.51
C PRO A 47 -12.60 -10.24 5.46
N ASN A 48 -13.76 -10.34 6.11
CA ASN A 48 -14.55 -11.57 6.15
C ASN A 48 -15.55 -11.60 4.99
N LEU A 49 -15.50 -12.68 4.20
CA LEU A 49 -16.49 -12.97 3.18
C LEU A 49 -17.83 -13.33 3.85
N GLN A 50 -18.87 -12.51 3.65
CA GLN A 50 -20.14 -12.65 4.36
C GLN A 50 -21.13 -13.64 3.71
N PHE A 51 -21.02 -13.92 2.41
CA PHE A 51 -21.98 -14.73 1.64
C PHE A 51 -21.30 -15.73 0.71
N GLY A 52 -20.25 -16.39 1.22
CA GLY A 52 -19.48 -17.39 0.46
C GLY A 52 -20.24 -18.69 0.21
#